data_AF-A0AAD0YSI6-F1
#
_entry.id   AF-A0AAD0YSI6-F1
#
_cell.length_a   1.000
_cell.length_b   1.000
_cell.length_c   1.000
_cell.angle_alpha   90.00
_cell.angle_beta   90.00
_cell.angle_gamma   90.00
#
_symmetry.space_group_name_H-M   'P 1'
#
loop_
_entity.id
_entity.type
_entity.pdbx_description
1 polymer ?
#
loop_
_entity_poly.entity_id
_entity_poly.type
_entity_poly.pdbx_seq_one_letter_code
_entity_poly.pdbx_strand_id
1 'polypeptide(L)'
;MDTLAKYKFADWLFNRFVENYKNQNVVEAFIFLDILSRYQLFAQEIRKLSDQRRHIKELHRTVTKALKEGTAHRLHLAGEEGTAEFNKVMAEYEAQLREIGLSESYITDRVSDKKMNYYGSN
;
A
#
# COMPACT_ATOMS: atom_id res chain seq x y z
N MET A 1 12.13 -6.67 4.61
CA MET A 1 12.82 -5.63 3.81
C MET A 1 12.61 -4.33 4.55
N ASP A 2 13.66 -3.71 5.06
CA ASP A 2 13.52 -2.35 5.60
C ASP A 2 13.18 -1.40 4.46
N THR A 3 12.15 -0.60 4.65
CA THR A 3 11.86 0.49 3.73
C THR A 3 13.00 1.50 3.87
N LEU A 4 13.75 1.75 2.79
CA LEU A 4 14.85 2.71 2.85
C LEU A 4 14.29 4.04 3.35
N ALA A 5 14.91 4.64 4.38
CA ALA A 5 14.42 5.86 5.03
C ALA A 5 14.07 6.98 4.04
N LYS A 6 14.75 7.00 2.90
CA LYS A 6 14.52 7.92 1.78
C LYS A 6 13.13 7.82 1.12
N TYR A 7 12.38 6.73 1.29
CA TYR A 7 11.03 6.55 0.70
C TYR A 7 9.90 6.90 1.66
N LYS A 8 10.17 7.01 2.97
CA LYS A 8 9.16 7.15 4.01
C LYS A 8 8.18 8.30 3.78
N PHE A 9 8.65 9.43 3.28
CA PHE A 9 7.76 10.57 3.02
C PHE A 9 6.79 10.31 1.87
N ALA A 10 7.27 9.71 0.77
CA ALA A 10 6.44 9.38 -0.38
C ALA A 10 5.41 8.30 -0.01
N ASP A 11 5.87 7.26 0.72
CA ASP A 11 5.01 6.19 1.23
C ASP A 11 3.96 6.75 2.18
N TRP A 12 4.34 7.65 3.09
CA TRP A 12 3.41 8.29 4.01
C TRP A 12 2.32 9.07 3.26
N LEU A 13 2.66 9.92 2.29
CA LEU A 13 1.68 10.64 1.48
C LEU A 13 0.71 9.69 0.75
N PHE A 14 1.25 8.62 0.15
CA PHE A 14 0.45 7.60 -0.51
C PHE A 14 -0.48 6.88 0.48
N ASN A 15 0.02 6.48 1.65
CA ASN A 15 -0.75 5.79 2.68
C ASN A 15 -1.88 6.66 3.22
N ARG A 16 -1.61 7.95 3.47
CA ARG A 16 -2.65 8.90 3.91
C ARG A 16 -3.72 9.11 2.83
N PHE A 17 -3.37 9.08 1.54
CA PHE A 17 -4.38 9.04 0.47
C PHE A 17 -5.23 7.77 0.58
N VAL A 18 -4.61 6.58 0.64
CA VAL A 18 -5.31 5.29 0.65
C VAL A 18 -6.27 5.18 1.83
N GLU A 19 -5.81 5.50 3.04
CA GLU A 19 -6.63 5.46 4.25
C GLU A 19 -7.82 6.41 4.17
N ASN A 20 -7.60 7.68 3.82
CA ASN A 20 -8.69 8.66 3.74
C ASN A 20 -9.68 8.31 2.62
N TYR A 21 -9.19 7.81 1.48
CA TYR A 21 -10.06 7.39 0.39
C TYR A 21 -10.95 6.21 0.80
N LYS A 22 -10.39 5.20 1.48
CA LYS A 22 -11.15 4.06 2.01
C LYS A 22 -12.18 4.48 3.07
N ASN A 23 -11.85 5.48 3.89
CA ASN A 23 -12.72 6.00 4.94
C ASN A 23 -13.72 7.07 4.44
N GLN A 24 -13.83 7.28 3.12
CA GLN A 24 -14.72 8.28 2.52
C GLN A 24 -14.41 9.75 2.89
N ASN A 25 -13.23 10.02 3.45
CA ASN A 25 -12.68 11.36 3.67
C ASN A 25 -12.06 11.87 2.36
N VAL A 26 -12.90 12.09 1.35
CA VAL A 26 -12.45 12.35 -0.03
C VAL A 26 -11.63 13.62 -0.14
N VAL A 27 -12.01 14.69 0.56
CA VAL A 27 -11.28 15.97 0.51
C VAL A 27 -9.85 15.79 0.99
N GLU A 28 -9.66 15.18 2.16
CA GLU A 28 -8.35 14.89 2.74
C GLU A 28 -7.53 13.97 1.86
N ALA A 29 -8.14 12.92 1.29
CA ALA A 29 -7.46 12.02 0.38
C ALA A 29 -6.84 12.81 -0.80
N PHE A 30 -7.62 13.65 -1.47
CA PHE A 30 -7.14 14.40 -2.63
C PHE A 30 -6.12 15.48 -2.26
N ILE A 31 -6.11 16.01 -1.03
CA ILE A 31 -5.02 16.87 -0.53
C ILE A 31 -3.70 16.10 -0.51
N PHE A 32 -3.68 14.88 0.02
CA PHE A 32 -2.46 14.06 0.02
C PHE A 32 -2.00 13.68 -1.39
N LEU A 33 -2.93 13.42 -2.30
CA LEU A 33 -2.60 13.18 -3.71
C LEU A 33 -2.00 14.42 -4.39
N ASP A 34 -2.53 15.63 -4.14
CA ASP A 34 -1.95 16.87 -4.66
C ASP A 34 -0.52 17.07 -4.15
N ILE A 35 -0.29 16.87 -2.84
CA ILE A 35 1.04 16.97 -2.25
C ILE A 35 1.99 15.94 -2.88
N LEU A 36 1.55 14.69 -3.07
CA LEU A 36 2.35 13.66 -3.74
C LEU A 36 2.69 14.04 -5.18
N SER A 37 1.74 14.63 -5.91
CA SER A 37 1.94 15.11 -7.28
C SER A 37 2.98 16.24 -7.34
N ARG A 38 2.86 17.24 -6.45
CA ARG A 38 3.84 18.33 -6.32
C ARG A 38 5.22 17.82 -5.92
N TYR A 39 5.27 16.85 -5.00
CA TYR A 39 6.53 16.24 -4.58
C TYR A 39 7.20 15.48 -5.75
N GLN A 40 6.41 14.79 -6.58
CA GLN A 40 6.90 14.15 -7.80
C GLN A 40 7.57 15.18 -8.74
N LEU A 41 6.94 16.34 -8.96
CA LEU A 41 7.48 17.40 -9.80
C LEU A 41 8.76 17.99 -9.20
N PHE A 42 8.72 18.35 -7.91
CA PHE A 42 9.89 18.85 -7.18
C PHE A 42 11.08 17.88 -7.25
N ALA A 43 10.84 16.58 -7.06
CA ALA A 43 11.88 15.58 -7.11
C ALA A 43 12.58 15.50 -8.48
N GLN A 44 11.92 15.85 -9.58
CA GLN A 44 12.51 15.88 -10.92
C GLN A 44 13.57 16.98 -11.08
N GLU A 45 13.43 18.09 -10.35
CA GLU A 45 14.35 19.23 -10.41
C GLU A 45 15.59 19.03 -9.52
N ILE A 46 15.45 18.27 -8.43
CA ILE A 46 16.52 18.10 -7.44
C ILE A 46 17.38 16.87 -7.74
N ARG A 47 18.65 17.07 -8.11
CA ARG A 47 19.60 15.98 -8.43
C ARG A 47 19.76 14.97 -7.29
N LYS A 48 19.76 15.41 -6.03
CA LYS A 48 19.88 14.54 -4.85
C LYS A 48 18.74 13.55 -4.66
N LEU A 49 17.60 13.76 -5.33
CA LEU A 49 16.43 12.90 -5.25
C LEU A 49 16.34 11.92 -6.43
N SER A 50 17.36 11.83 -7.29
CA SER A 50 17.39 10.94 -8.46
C SER A 50 16.89 9.52 -8.17
N ASP A 51 17.33 8.99 -7.03
CA ASP A 51 17.13 7.62 -6.60
C ASP A 51 15.71 7.39 -6.06
N GLN A 52 14.98 8.47 -5.73
CA GLN A 52 13.63 8.46 -5.19
C GLN A 52 12.58 8.78 -6.26
N ARG A 53 12.96 9.48 -7.34
CA ARG A 53 12.06 9.91 -8.43
C ARG A 53 11.22 8.76 -8.97
N ARG A 54 11.85 7.60 -9.20
CA ARG A 54 11.17 6.43 -9.74
C ARG A 54 10.08 5.94 -8.80
N HIS A 55 10.40 5.81 -7.51
CA HIS A 55 9.47 5.38 -6.47
C HIS A 55 8.27 6.32 -6.35
N ILE A 56 8.53 7.63 -6.22
CA ILE A 56 7.47 8.66 -6.11
C ILE A 56 6.56 8.64 -7.34
N LYS A 57 7.14 8.53 -8.54
CA LYS A 57 6.40 8.43 -9.80
C LYS A 57 5.55 7.17 -9.87
N GLU A 58 6.06 6.04 -9.39
CA GLU A 58 5.34 4.78 -9.34
C GLU A 58 4.13 4.88 -8.40
N LEU A 59 4.28 5.43 -7.19
CA LEU A 59 3.18 5.65 -6.26
C LEU A 59 2.08 6.54 -6.86
N HIS A 60 2.45 7.69 -7.43
CA HIS A 60 1.49 8.59 -8.08
C HIS A 60 0.79 7.92 -9.29
N ARG A 61 1.54 7.14 -10.09
CA ARG A 61 0.96 6.36 -11.20
C ARG A 61 -0.03 5.31 -10.71
N THR A 62 0.29 4.62 -9.62
CA THR A 62 -0.58 3.61 -9.00
C THR A 62 -1.92 4.23 -8.58
N VAL A 63 -1.88 5.36 -7.86
CA VAL A 63 -3.11 6.07 -7.47
C VAL A 63 -3.92 6.52 -8.68
N THR A 64 -3.29 7.21 -9.63
CA THR A 64 -3.99 7.74 -10.81
C THR A 64 -4.57 6.64 -11.70
N LYS A 65 -3.90 5.49 -11.85
CA LYS A 65 -4.44 4.32 -12.54
C LYS A 65 -5.66 3.77 -11.79
N ALA A 66 -5.55 3.55 -10.48
CA ALA A 66 -6.63 2.99 -9.69
C ALA A 66 -7.87 3.92 -9.63
N LEU A 67 -7.67 5.24 -9.62
CA LEU A 67 -8.77 6.20 -9.74
C LEU A 67 -9.48 6.10 -11.10
N LYS A 68 -8.72 6.03 -12.20
CA LYS A 68 -9.28 5.88 -13.56
C LYS A 68 -10.06 4.58 -13.72
N GLU A 69 -9.60 3.50 -13.09
CA GLU A 69 -10.21 2.18 -13.15
C GLU A 69 -11.33 1.99 -12.10
N GLY A 70 -11.56 2.98 -11.22
CA GLY A 70 -12.51 2.85 -10.10
C GLY A 70 -12.08 1.86 -9.01
N THR A 71 -10.83 1.42 -9.02
CA THR A 71 -10.26 0.41 -8.11
C THR A 71 -9.46 1.02 -6.95
N ALA A 72 -9.47 2.34 -6.77
CA ALA A 72 -8.73 3.03 -5.69
C ALA A 72 -9.06 2.53 -4.27
N HIS A 73 -10.28 2.06 -4.05
CA HIS A 73 -10.70 1.44 -2.78
C HIS A 73 -9.95 0.13 -2.45
N ARG A 74 -9.32 -0.51 -3.45
CA ARG A 74 -8.56 -1.76 -3.31
C ARG A 74 -7.06 -1.55 -3.12
N LEU A 75 -6.59 -0.29 -3.08
CA LEU A 75 -5.18 -0.02 -2.87
C LEU A 75 -4.72 -0.52 -1.49
N HIS A 76 -3.53 -1.09 -1.44
CA HIS A 76 -2.85 -1.47 -0.19
C HIS A 76 -1.89 -0.37 0.23
N LEU A 77 -1.55 -0.34 1.52
CA LEU A 77 -0.52 0.58 2.00
C LEU A 77 0.87 0.18 1.47
N ALA A 78 1.78 1.15 1.40
CA ALA A 78 3.16 0.99 0.97
C ALA A 78 4.14 0.96 2.17
N GLY A 79 5.36 0.47 1.91
CA GLY A 79 6.46 0.50 2.86
C GLY A 79 6.21 -0.29 4.15
N GLU A 80 6.66 0.28 5.27
CA GLU A 80 6.53 -0.31 6.62
C GLU A 80 5.05 -0.50 7.01
N GLU A 81 4.20 0.48 6.72
CA GLU A 81 2.76 0.41 7.03
C GLU A 81 2.06 -0.68 6.23
N GLY A 82 2.38 -0.84 4.94
CA GLY A 82 1.89 -1.94 4.11
C GLY A 82 2.33 -3.32 4.59
N THR A 83 3.59 -3.42 5.02
CA THR A 83 4.12 -4.66 5.59
C THR A 83 3.42 -5.01 6.91
N ALA A 84 3.16 -4.02 7.75
CA ALA A 84 2.43 -4.20 9.01
C ALA A 84 0.97 -4.58 8.76
N GLU A 85 0.28 -3.91 7.82
CA GLU A 85 -1.09 -4.25 7.40
C GLU A 85 -1.15 -5.69 6.92
N PHE A 86 -0.26 -6.09 6.02
CA PHE A 86 -0.18 -7.45 5.52
C PHE A 86 0.00 -8.48 6.64
N ASN A 87 0.97 -8.28 7.52
CA ASN A 87 1.24 -9.20 8.62
C ASN A 87 0.04 -9.31 9.56
N LYS A 88 -0.62 -8.20 9.86
CA LYS A 88 -1.83 -8.18 10.68
C LYS A 88 -2.95 -8.97 10.03
N VAL A 89 -3.25 -8.73 8.75
CA VAL A 89 -4.32 -9.45 8.03
C VAL A 89 -4.04 -10.95 7.92
N MET A 90 -2.77 -11.33 7.74
CA MET A 90 -2.39 -12.75 7.72
C MET A 90 -2.56 -13.39 9.10
N ALA A 91 -2.13 -12.72 10.17
CA ALA A 91 -2.27 -13.22 11.53
C ALA A 91 -3.74 -13.35 11.95
N GLU A 92 -4.58 -12.37 11.62
CA GLU A 92 -6.03 -12.43 11.89
C GLU A 92 -6.69 -13.58 11.11
N TYR A 93 -6.31 -13.78 9.85
CA TYR A 93 -6.83 -14.88 9.05
C TYR A 93 -6.43 -16.26 9.63
N GLU A 94 -5.17 -16.41 10.00
CA GLU A 94 -4.66 -17.63 10.63
C GLU A 94 -5.37 -17.92 11.96
N ALA A 95 -5.59 -16.89 12.79
CA ALA A 95 -6.33 -17.01 14.05
C ALA A 95 -7.79 -17.45 13.83
N GLN A 96 -8.49 -16.88 12.85
CA GLN A 96 -9.85 -17.27 12.50
C GLN A 96 -9.93 -18.73 12.06
N LEU A 97 -8.97 -19.21 11.26
CA LEU A 97 -8.95 -20.61 10.82
C LEU A 97 -8.70 -21.59 11.98
N ARG A 98 -7.89 -21.19 12.97
CA ARG A 98 -7.69 -21.96 14.21
C ARG A 98 -8.95 -21.99 15.07
N GLU A 99 -9.62 -20.85 15.20
CA GLU A 99 -10.85 -20.73 16.00
C GLU A 99 -11.96 -21.66 15.51
N ILE A 100 -12.10 -21.83 14.18
CA ILE A 100 -13.07 -22.75 13.58
C ILE A 100 -12.61 -24.22 13.58
N GLY A 101 -11.47 -24.54 14.22
CA GLY A 101 -11.02 -25.91 14.49
C GLY A 101 -10.45 -26.67 13.29
N LEU A 102 -9.90 -25.96 12.30
CA LEU A 102 -9.27 -26.60 11.14
C LEU A 102 -7.90 -27.20 11.49
N SER A 103 -7.47 -28.20 10.73
CA SER A 103 -6.14 -28.82 10.93
C SER A 103 -5.02 -27.86 10.57
N GLU A 104 -3.90 -27.90 11.31
CA GLU A 104 -2.74 -27.02 11.04
C GLU A 104 -2.19 -27.17 9.61
N SER A 105 -2.29 -28.35 9.00
CA SER A 105 -1.93 -28.57 7.58
C SER A 105 -2.79 -27.71 6.65
N TYR A 106 -4.10 -27.73 6.84
CA TYR A 106 -5.05 -26.97 6.03
C TYR A 106 -4.90 -25.47 6.27
N ILE A 107 -4.64 -25.06 7.51
CA ILE A 107 -4.37 -23.65 7.85
C ILE A 107 -3.13 -23.15 7.11
N THR A 108 -2.05 -23.93 7.12
CA THR A 108 -0.79 -23.59 6.44
C THR A 108 -1.00 -23.41 4.95
N ASP A 109 -1.74 -24.32 4.31
CA ASP A 109 -2.05 -24.23 2.88
C ASP A 109 -2.87 -22.97 2.58
N ARG A 110 -3.92 -22.70 3.36
CA ARG A 110 -4.79 -21.52 3.15
C ARG A 110 -4.08 -20.20 3.39
N VAL A 111 -3.25 -20.10 4.43
CA VAL A 111 -2.46 -18.89 4.69
C VAL A 111 -1.46 -18.69 3.55
N SER A 112 -0.83 -19.75 3.05
CA SER A 112 0.10 -19.68 1.91
C SER A 112 -0.61 -19.20 0.64
N ASP A 113 -1.76 -19.77 0.31
CA ASP A 113 -2.60 -19.34 -0.82
C ASP A 113 -2.98 -17.85 -0.70
N LYS A 114 -3.41 -17.43 0.50
CA LYS A 114 -3.80 -16.03 0.73
C LYS A 114 -2.61 -15.08 0.60
N LYS A 115 -1.43 -15.47 1.10
CA LYS A 115 -0.19 -14.69 0.94
C LYS A 115 0.18 -14.50 -0.52
N MET A 116 0.09 -15.57 -1.33
CA MET A 116 0.39 -15.49 -2.77
C MET A 116 -0.57 -14.56 -3.52
N ASN A 117 -1.82 -14.45 -3.07
CA ASN A 117 -2.85 -13.66 -3.74
C ASN A 117 -3.09 -12.27 -3.12
N TYR A 118 -2.38 -11.90 -2.05
CA TYR A 118 -2.70 -10.70 -1.26
C TYR A 118 -2.62 -9.40 -2.05
N TYR A 119 -1.58 -9.22 -2.87
CA TYR A 119 -1.41 -8.02 -3.71
C TYR A 119 -2.15 -8.12 -5.06
N GLY A 120 -2.98 -9.16 -5.23
CA GLY A 120 -3.59 -9.55 -6.50
C GLY A 120 -2.63 -10.42 -7.33
N SER A 121 -3.11 -11.56 -7.81
CA SER A 121 -2.49 -12.23 -8.96
C SER A 121 -2.61 -11.27 -10.15
N ASN A 122 -1.48 -10.92 -10.77
CA ASN A 122 -1.48 -10.18 -12.05
C ASN A 122 -2.37 -10.88 -13.10
#